data_AF-A0A534VTR8-F1
#
_entry.id   AF-A0A534VTR8-F1
#
_cell.length_a   1.000
_cell.length_b   1.000
_cell.length_c   1.000
_cell.angle_alpha   90.00
_cell.angle_beta   90.00
_cell.angle_gamma   90.00
#
_symmetry.space_group_name_H-M   'P 1'
#
loop_
_entity.id
_entity.type
_entity.pdbx_description
1 polymer ?
#
loop_
_entity_poly.entity_id
_entity_poly.type
_entity_poly.pdbx_seq_one_letter_code
_entity_poly.pdbx_strand_id
1 'polypeptide(L)'
;KVTGKQMNQRLGKIHFWLSFICINGVFMPMFWQGMAGLSRRLYDPTIYAHGRAIQSLNVLISWSVWGLAIAQLPFIWNFFASLRHPKAVENPWQATTLEWAAPSPPPHGNFVTPPVVYRDPYEYSEPGRSSDFHPQFAREA
;
A
#
# COMPACT_ATOMS: atom_id res chain seq x y z
N LYS A 1 9.93 -6.29 6.08
CA LYS A 1 9.97 -6.95 7.41
C LYS A 1 9.67 -8.44 7.31
N VAL A 2 8.45 -8.84 6.96
CA VAL A 2 7.99 -10.25 6.94
C VAL A 2 8.86 -11.20 6.14
N THR A 3 9.34 -10.79 4.95
CA THR A 3 10.16 -11.66 4.09
C THR A 3 11.67 -11.49 4.31
N GLY A 4 12.09 -10.47 5.06
CA GLY A 4 13.49 -10.05 5.11
C GLY A 4 14.07 -9.57 3.77
N LYS A 5 13.23 -9.35 2.74
CA LYS A 5 13.63 -8.90 1.40
C LYS A 5 13.05 -7.54 1.05
N GLN A 6 13.76 -6.78 0.23
CA GLN A 6 13.29 -5.50 -0.30
C GLN A 6 12.70 -5.69 -1.70
N MET A 7 11.50 -5.16 -1.91
CA MET A 7 10.84 -5.19 -3.22
C MET A 7 11.42 -4.14 -4.17
N ASN A 8 11.30 -4.38 -5.48
CA ASN A 8 11.77 -3.43 -6.48
C ASN A 8 10.88 -2.17 -6.49
N GLN A 9 11.49 -1.00 -6.24
CA GLN A 9 10.80 0.29 -6.17
C GLN A 9 10.21 0.74 -7.51
N ARG A 10 10.85 0.42 -8.64
CA ARG A 10 10.33 0.79 -9.96
C ARG A 10 9.04 0.05 -10.28
N LEU A 11 9.03 -1.27 -10.03
CA LEU A 11 7.82 -2.08 -10.18
C LEU A 11 6.73 -1.66 -9.19
N GLY A 12 7.10 -1.29 -7.95
CA GLY A 12 6.17 -0.71 -6.98
C GLY A 12 5.50 0.57 -7.48
N LYS A 13 6.27 1.51 -8.07
CA LYS A 13 5.73 2.74 -8.66
C LYS A 13 4.83 2.46 -9.87
N ILE A 14 5.19 1.52 -10.74
CA ILE A 14 4.35 1.10 -11.87
C ILE A 14 3.02 0.56 -11.37
N HIS A 15 3.05 -0.39 -10.43
CA HIS A 15 1.85 -0.93 -9.82
C HIS A 15 0.99 0.16 -9.17
N PHE A 16 1.62 1.07 -8.42
CA PHE A 16 0.94 2.18 -7.76
C PHE A 16 0.20 3.07 -8.76
N TRP A 17 0.88 3.59 -9.79
CA TRP A 17 0.26 4.52 -10.73
C TRP A 17 -0.84 3.86 -11.57
N LEU A 18 -0.63 2.64 -12.04
CA LEU A 18 -1.66 1.89 -12.76
C LEU A 18 -2.88 1.65 -11.87
N SER A 19 -2.67 1.18 -10.64
CA SER A 19 -3.76 0.93 -9.70
C SER A 19 -4.49 2.22 -9.31
N PHE A 20 -3.75 3.32 -9.09
CA PHE A 20 -4.31 4.62 -8.74
C PHE A 20 -5.19 5.20 -9.85
N ILE A 21 -4.76 5.13 -11.11
CA ILE A 21 -5.58 5.60 -12.23
C ILE A 21 -6.83 4.73 -12.38
N CYS A 22 -6.67 3.40 -12.37
CA CYS A 22 -7.78 2.48 -12.56
C CYS A 22 -8.78 2.51 -11.40
N ILE A 23 -8.34 2.59 -10.14
CA ILE A 23 -9.24 2.66 -8.99
C ILE A 23 -10.10 3.94 -9.01
N ASN A 24 -9.52 5.07 -9.42
CA ASN A 24 -10.29 6.29 -9.65
C ASN A 24 -11.26 6.11 -10.83
N GLY A 25 -10.84 5.48 -11.93
CA GLY A 25 -11.72 5.13 -13.05
C GLY A 25 -12.87 4.19 -12.67
N VAL A 26 -12.71 3.36 -11.64
CA VAL A 26 -13.78 2.51 -11.09
C VAL A 26 -14.71 3.32 -10.19
N PHE A 27 -14.18 3.97 -9.15
CA PHE A 27 -15.01 4.52 -8.09
C PHE A 27 -15.47 5.96 -8.32
N MET A 28 -14.73 6.78 -9.08
CA MET A 28 -15.18 8.16 -9.38
C MET A 28 -16.49 8.17 -10.16
N PRO A 29 -16.65 7.41 -11.27
CA PRO A 29 -17.92 7.30 -11.98
C PRO A 29 -19.09 6.86 -11.10
N MET A 30 -18.84 6.05 -10.06
CA MET A 30 -19.90 5.57 -9.16
C MET A 30 -20.54 6.68 -8.32
N PHE A 31 -19.83 7.79 -8.04
CA PHE A 31 -20.46 8.96 -7.41
C PHE A 31 -21.55 9.54 -8.31
N TRP A 32 -21.29 9.67 -9.61
CA TRP A 32 -22.30 10.12 -10.58
C TRP A 32 -23.44 9.12 -10.73
N GLN A 33 -23.16 7.82 -10.73
CA GLN A 33 -24.22 6.80 -10.74
C GLN A 33 -25.13 6.91 -9.51
N GLY A 34 -24.54 7.10 -8.33
CA GLY A 34 -25.30 7.31 -7.08
C GLY A 34 -26.17 8.57 -7.13
N MET A 35 -25.63 9.69 -7.62
CA MET A 35 -26.39 10.93 -7.80
C MET A 35 -27.52 10.80 -8.83
N ALA A 36 -27.34 9.97 -9.85
CA ALA A 36 -28.37 9.65 -10.84
C ALA A 36 -29.46 8.69 -10.30
N GLY A 37 -29.36 8.27 -9.04
CA GLY A 37 -30.37 7.43 -8.37
C GLY A 37 -30.25 5.94 -8.65
N LEU A 38 -29.15 5.46 -9.26
CA LEU A 38 -28.94 4.02 -9.43
C LEU A 38 -28.73 3.34 -8.08
N SER A 39 -29.63 2.40 -7.77
CA SER A 39 -29.50 1.55 -6.59
C SER A 39 -28.39 0.51 -6.77
N ARG A 40 -27.68 0.20 -5.68
CA ARG A 40 -26.72 -0.92 -5.63
C ARG A 40 -27.41 -2.27 -5.80
N ARG A 41 -26.65 -3.31 -6.17
CA ARG A 41 -27.09 -4.71 -6.30
C ARG A 41 -28.09 -4.96 -7.45
N LEU A 42 -28.02 -4.14 -8.50
CA LEU A 42 -28.70 -4.41 -9.77
C LEU A 42 -27.78 -5.22 -10.68
N TYR A 43 -28.26 -6.37 -11.16
CA TYR A 43 -27.52 -7.16 -12.16
C TYR A 43 -27.59 -6.51 -13.55
N ASP A 44 -28.72 -5.85 -13.85
CA ASP A 44 -28.94 -5.07 -15.06
C ASP A 44 -29.44 -3.66 -14.69
N PRO A 45 -28.58 -2.63 -14.78
CA PRO A 45 -28.97 -1.25 -14.48
C PRO A 45 -29.86 -0.63 -15.58
N THR A 46 -29.95 -1.25 -16.76
CA THR A 46 -30.68 -0.71 -17.92
C THR A 46 -32.19 -0.96 -17.87
N ILE A 47 -32.66 -1.73 -16.89
CA ILE A 47 -34.10 -1.93 -16.62
C ILE A 47 -34.77 -0.57 -16.34
N TYR A 48 -34.08 0.31 -15.62
CA TYR A 48 -34.57 1.65 -15.30
C TYR A 48 -34.15 2.68 -16.35
N ALA A 49 -35.05 3.62 -16.67
CA ALA A 49 -34.79 4.67 -17.65
C ALA A 49 -33.59 5.56 -17.28
N HIS A 50 -33.45 5.93 -16.00
CA HIS A 50 -32.31 6.71 -15.51
C HIS A 50 -30.99 5.91 -15.63
N GLY A 51 -31.03 4.59 -15.47
CA GLY A 51 -29.86 3.73 -15.65
C GLY A 51 -29.39 3.61 -17.10
N ARG A 52 -30.34 3.56 -18.06
CA ARG A 52 -30.00 3.59 -19.50
C ARG A 52 -29.24 4.86 -19.88
N ALA A 53 -29.61 6.01 -19.32
CA ALA A 53 -28.99 7.30 -19.62
C ALA A 53 -27.50 7.36 -19.24
N ILE A 54 -27.06 6.54 -18.28
CA ILE A 54 -25.68 6.54 -17.75
C ILE A 54 -24.95 5.22 -17.99
N GLN A 55 -25.41 4.41 -18.95
CA GLN A 55 -24.79 3.13 -19.26
C GLN A 55 -23.32 3.26 -19.71
N SER A 56 -22.95 4.39 -20.32
CA SER A 56 -21.55 4.69 -20.65
C SER A 56 -20.62 4.70 -19.44
N LEU A 57 -21.10 5.12 -18.26
CA LEU A 57 -20.34 5.07 -17.02
C LEU A 57 -20.07 3.62 -16.58
N ASN A 58 -21.05 2.72 -16.70
CA ASN A 58 -20.85 1.29 -16.41
C ASN A 58 -19.80 0.65 -17.33
N VAL A 59 -19.79 1.05 -18.62
CA VAL A 59 -18.77 0.58 -19.58
C VAL A 59 -17.38 1.07 -19.18
N LEU A 60 -17.24 2.35 -18.84
CA LEU A 60 -15.98 2.92 -18.36
C LEU A 60 -15.48 2.23 -17.08
N ILE A 61 -16.38 2.00 -16.12
CA ILE A 61 -16.08 1.26 -14.88
C ILE A 61 -15.58 -0.14 -15.23
N SER A 62 -16.26 -0.85 -16.13
CA SER A 62 -15.89 -2.21 -16.52
C SER A 62 -14.47 -2.28 -17.10
N TRP A 63 -14.13 -1.36 -17.99
CA TRP A 63 -12.76 -1.25 -18.53
C TRP A 63 -11.74 -0.89 -17.44
N SER A 64 -12.11 -0.02 -16.52
CA SER A 64 -11.25 0.37 -15.39
C SER A 64 -11.00 -0.80 -14.43
N VAL A 65 -11.99 -1.66 -14.21
CA VAL A 65 -11.85 -2.90 -13.42
C VAL A 65 -10.88 -3.88 -14.11
N TRP A 66 -11.01 -4.10 -15.41
CA TRP A 66 -10.05 -4.92 -16.17
C TRP A 66 -8.64 -4.33 -16.12
N GLY A 67 -8.51 -3.01 -16.26
CA GLY A 67 -7.23 -2.31 -16.08
C GLY A 67 -6.66 -2.51 -14.68
N LEU A 68 -7.49 -2.43 -13.64
CA LEU A 68 -7.08 -2.65 -12.25
C LEU A 68 -6.61 -4.09 -12.00
N ALA A 69 -7.26 -5.07 -12.64
CA ALA A 69 -6.83 -6.47 -12.59
C ALA A 69 -5.45 -6.66 -13.23
N ILE A 70 -5.22 -6.06 -14.41
CA ILE A 70 -3.92 -6.07 -15.08
C ILE A 70 -2.85 -5.35 -14.24
N ALA A 71 -3.22 -4.26 -13.56
CA ALA A 71 -2.33 -3.52 -12.67
C ALA A 71 -1.81 -4.35 -11.48
N GLN A 72 -2.42 -5.50 -11.17
CA GLN A 72 -1.90 -6.44 -10.16
C GLN A 72 -0.70 -7.26 -10.67
N LEU A 73 -0.55 -7.45 -11.98
CA LEU A 73 0.53 -8.29 -12.54
C LEU A 73 1.93 -7.80 -12.14
N PRO A 74 2.27 -6.49 -12.23
CA PRO A 74 3.55 -5.98 -11.75
C PRO A 74 3.77 -6.23 -10.25
N PHE A 75 2.72 -6.17 -9.43
CA PHE A 75 2.81 -6.45 -7.99
C PHE A 75 3.10 -7.92 -7.73
N ILE A 76 2.32 -8.83 -8.33
CA ILE A 76 2.50 -10.28 -8.20
C ILE A 76 3.92 -10.67 -8.63
N TRP A 77 4.36 -10.19 -9.79
CA TRP A 77 5.72 -10.41 -10.27
C TRP A 77 6.77 -9.87 -9.29
N ASN A 78 6.62 -8.61 -8.85
CA ASN A 78 7.57 -7.98 -7.92
C ASN A 78 7.66 -8.75 -6.61
N PHE A 79 6.53 -9.20 -6.06
CA PHE A 79 6.49 -9.97 -4.82
C PHE A 79 7.30 -11.27 -4.95
N PHE A 80 6.97 -12.11 -5.93
CA PHE A 80 7.64 -13.41 -6.10
C PHE A 80 9.10 -13.27 -6.54
N ALA A 81 9.42 -12.33 -7.44
CA ALA A 81 10.79 -12.10 -7.86
C ALA A 81 11.68 -11.62 -6.70
N SER A 82 11.15 -10.75 -5.83
CA SER A 82 11.90 -10.17 -4.72
C SER A 82 12.24 -11.16 -3.61
N LEU A 83 11.54 -12.30 -3.53
CA LEU A 83 11.89 -13.36 -2.57
C LEU A 83 13.31 -13.90 -2.80
N ARG A 84 13.83 -13.80 -4.02
CA ARG A 84 15.19 -14.22 -4.39
C ARG A 84 16.26 -13.14 -4.20
N HIS A 85 15.88 -11.92 -3.81
CA HIS A 85 16.85 -10.84 -3.56
C HIS A 85 17.76 -11.15 -2.36
N PRO A 86 18.90 -10.45 -2.22
CA PRO A 86 19.69 -10.47 -0.98
C PRO A 86 18.86 -10.06 0.25
N LYS A 87 19.35 -10.39 1.46
CA LYS A 87 18.71 -9.94 2.71
C LYS A 87 18.70 -8.41 2.75
N ALA A 88 17.56 -7.82 3.10
CA ALA A 88 17.43 -6.39 3.28
C ALA A 88 18.10 -5.94 4.58
N VAL A 89 18.45 -4.65 4.64
CA VAL A 89 18.80 -3.98 5.91
C VAL A 89 17.63 -4.09 6.89
N GLU A 90 17.92 -4.19 8.18
CA GLU A 90 16.91 -4.42 9.23
C GLU A 90 15.85 -3.32 9.31
N ASN A 91 16.27 -2.07 9.11
CA ASN A 91 15.41 -0.90 9.05
C ASN A 91 15.70 -0.08 7.78
N PRO A 92 15.17 -0.50 6.61
CA PRO A 92 15.43 0.18 5.34
C PRO A 92 14.64 1.50 5.20
N TRP A 93 13.69 1.77 6.09
CA TRP A 93 12.82 2.95 6.05
C TRP A 93 13.16 3.99 7.10
N GLN A 94 14.22 3.77 7.88
CA GLN A 94 14.60 4.67 8.98
C GLN A 94 13.44 4.91 9.97
N ALA A 95 12.58 3.90 10.15
CA ALA A 95 11.43 4.01 11.01
C ALA A 95 11.85 3.95 12.49
N THR A 96 11.15 4.72 13.32
CA THR A 96 11.51 4.94 14.72
C THR A 96 10.91 3.92 15.67
N THR A 97 9.87 3.20 15.25
CA THR A 97 9.08 2.29 16.08
C THR A 97 9.76 0.94 16.36
N LEU A 98 9.37 0.29 17.46
CA LEU A 98 10.03 -0.92 17.99
C LEU A 98 10.03 -2.12 17.05
N GLU A 99 9.07 -2.26 16.15
CA GLU A 99 9.09 -3.37 15.19
C GLU A 99 10.35 -3.34 14.33
N TRP A 100 10.94 -2.16 14.10
CA TRP A 100 12.18 -1.99 13.34
C TRP A 100 13.45 -2.31 14.12
N ALA A 101 13.34 -2.61 15.42
CA ALA A 101 14.45 -3.13 16.23
C ALA A 101 14.65 -4.65 16.06
N ALA A 102 13.58 -5.38 15.68
CA ALA A 102 13.64 -6.83 15.51
C ALA A 102 14.42 -7.23 14.24
N PRO A 103 15.03 -8.43 14.19
CA PRO A 103 15.58 -8.99 12.95
C PRO A 103 14.53 -9.10 11.82
N SER A 104 14.98 -9.25 10.58
CA SER A 104 14.14 -9.28 9.39
C SER A 104 14.46 -10.53 8.55
N PRO A 105 13.60 -11.57 8.57
CA PRO A 105 12.32 -11.65 9.29
C PRO A 105 12.47 -11.80 10.81
N PRO A 106 11.48 -11.37 11.61
CA PRO A 106 11.51 -11.59 13.05
C PRO A 106 11.50 -13.09 13.39
N PRO A 107 12.34 -13.56 14.33
CA PRO A 107 12.31 -14.94 14.78
C PRO A 107 11.06 -15.22 15.64
N HIS A 108 10.80 -16.49 15.96
CA HIS A 108 9.81 -16.84 16.97
C HIS A 108 10.20 -16.19 18.32
N GLY A 109 9.29 -15.43 18.92
CA GLY A 109 9.56 -14.59 20.09
C GLY A 109 9.91 -13.13 19.77
N ASN A 110 10.05 -12.76 18.49
CA ASN A 110 10.33 -11.42 17.94
C ASN A 110 11.67 -10.80 18.36
N PHE A 111 11.94 -10.71 19.66
CA PHE A 111 13.14 -10.10 20.25
C PHE A 111 13.88 -11.12 21.12
N VAL A 112 15.21 -11.17 21.01
CA VAL A 112 16.05 -12.03 21.86
C VAL A 112 16.08 -11.50 23.29
N THR A 113 16.10 -10.18 23.45
CA THR A 113 16.02 -9.48 24.74
C THR A 113 14.83 -8.51 24.71
N PRO A 114 14.17 -8.25 25.86
CA PRO A 114 13.12 -7.25 25.92
C PRO A 114 13.63 -5.89 25.43
N PRO A 115 12.96 -5.26 24.43
CA PRO A 115 13.39 -3.96 23.94
C PRO A 115 13.17 -2.90 25.04
N VAL A 116 14.13 -1.98 25.17
CA VAL A 116 14.01 -0.80 26.03
C VAL A 116 13.60 0.38 25.17
N VAL A 117 12.60 1.14 25.63
CA VAL A 117 12.12 2.36 24.97
C VAL A 117 12.77 3.55 25.63
N TYR A 118 13.53 4.32 24.87
CA TYR A 118 14.20 5.54 25.34
C TYR A 118 13.43 6.82 25.00
N ARG A 119 12.47 6.75 24.08
CA ARG A 119 11.84 7.92 23.45
C ARG A 119 10.52 7.60 22.75
N ASP A 120 9.87 8.63 22.24
CA ASP A 120 8.56 8.53 21.57
C ASP A 120 8.64 7.93 20.16
N PRO A 121 7.52 7.36 19.65
CA PRO A 121 7.51 6.64 18.38
C PRO A 121 7.60 7.52 17.13
N TYR A 122 7.65 8.85 17.25
CA TYR A 122 7.64 9.78 16.10
C TYR A 122 8.72 10.86 16.17
N GLU A 123 9.85 10.59 16.85
CA GLU A 123 11.00 11.51 16.89
C GLU A 123 11.74 11.56 15.53
N TYR A 124 11.11 12.26 14.59
CA TYR A 124 11.67 12.64 13.29
C TYR A 124 11.93 14.14 13.26
N SER A 125 13.02 14.54 12.62
CA SER A 125 13.36 15.94 12.35
C SER A 125 13.35 16.84 13.60
N GLU A 126 13.78 16.32 14.75
CA GLU A 126 13.77 17.10 15.98
C GLU A 126 14.78 18.26 15.94
N PRO A 127 14.36 19.49 16.32
CA PRO A 127 15.27 20.63 16.35
C PRO A 127 16.47 20.39 17.27
N GLY A 128 17.67 20.66 16.76
CA GLY A 128 18.91 20.54 17.53
C GLY A 128 19.56 19.16 17.52
N ARG A 129 18.98 18.16 16.84
CA ARG A 129 19.61 16.85 16.65
C ARG A 129 20.40 16.76 15.35
N SER A 130 21.39 15.86 15.33
CA SER A 130 22.30 15.65 14.19
C SER A 130 21.78 14.66 13.14
N SER A 131 20.80 13.83 13.49
CA SER A 131 20.14 12.86 12.62
C SER A 131 18.68 13.23 12.45
N ASP A 132 18.09 12.86 11.31
CA ASP A 132 16.70 13.12 10.99
C ASP A 132 15.74 12.10 11.62
N PHE A 133 16.24 10.94 12.07
CA PHE A 133 15.42 9.92 12.71
C PHE A 133 16.11 9.36 13.96
N HIS A 134 15.33 9.20 15.04
CA HIS A 134 15.80 8.67 16.31
C HIS A 134 14.91 7.49 16.75
N PRO A 135 15.36 6.24 16.54
CA PRO A 135 14.53 5.08 16.87
C PRO A 135 14.37 4.87 18.38
N GLN A 136 13.19 4.42 18.81
CA GLN A 136 12.84 4.17 20.23
C GLN A 136 13.83 3.27 20.97
N PHE A 137 14.49 2.36 20.25
CA PHE A 137 15.39 1.34 20.77
C PHE A 137 16.87 1.74 20.76
N ALA A 138 17.21 2.93 20.25
CA ALA A 138 18.60 3.41 20.22
C ALA A 138 18.93 4.17 21.51
N ARG A 139 19.88 3.67 22.30
CA ARG A 139 20.42 4.42 23.45
C ARG A 139 21.23 5.61 22.90
N GLU A 140 20.97 6.82 23.39
CA GLU A 140 21.81 7.98 23.04
C GLU A 140 23.26 7.71 23.47
N ALA A 141 24.20 8.09 22.60
CA ALA A 141 25.63 8.05 22.87
C ALA A 141 26.06 9.34 23.57
#